data_AF-A0A2V8T9W3-F1
#
_entry.id   AF-A0A2V8T9W3-F1
#
_cell.length_a   1.000
_cell.length_b   1.000
_cell.length_c   1.000
_cell.angle_alpha   90.00
_cell.angle_beta   90.00
_cell.angle_gamma   90.00
#
_symmetry.space_group_name_H-M   'P 1'
#
loop_
_entity.id
_entity.type
_entity.pdbx_description
1 polymer ?
#
loop_
_entity_poly.entity_id
_entity_poly.type
_entity_poly.pdbx_seq_one_letter_code
_entity_poly.pdbx_strand_id
1 'polypeptide(L)'
;LVPLFVFAPRRLRYFAFAGIVGLQVLLELTGNYAFFNWLTIVLCVPLLDDSAWPGRWREKLAAGREVVRRPGSRGVGAAAAPRWPVWITAPLSIVIFIVGTVHLAGSFRKRIAWPRPVLALTSAISPLRSVNGYGLFMVMTTRRPEIIIEGSNDGKTWLPYEFKWKPGDLKRRPPWVAPHQPRLDWQMWFAALADYRSNPWFLDFLTRLLQGSPDVLALLERNPYPSSPPRYIRASIYDYRFTSWDERRPDGSWWLREYKGLYCPVVSLRRDPASPPGNR
;
A
#
# COMPACT_ATOMS: atom_id res chain seq x y z
N LEU A 1 -21.21 2.44 6.39
CA LEU A 1 -22.13 3.59 6.53
C LEU A 1 -21.40 4.90 6.83
N VAL A 2 -20.43 4.91 7.76
CA VAL A 2 -19.65 6.12 8.13
C VAL A 2 -19.19 6.99 6.95
N PRO A 3 -18.66 6.47 5.82
CA PRO A 3 -18.25 7.32 4.70
C PRO A 3 -19.39 8.10 4.03
N LEU A 4 -20.64 7.63 4.11
CA LEU A 4 -21.78 8.34 3.52
C LEU A 4 -22.12 9.62 4.30
N PHE A 5 -21.77 9.67 5.58
CA PHE A 5 -22.03 10.83 6.42
C PHE A 5 -21.12 12.03 6.09
N VAL A 6 -20.11 11.86 5.23
CA VAL A 6 -19.33 12.97 4.64
C VAL A 6 -20.23 13.98 3.92
N PHE A 7 -21.32 13.51 3.30
CA PHE A 7 -22.27 14.34 2.55
C PHE A 7 -23.48 14.80 3.38
N ALA A 8 -23.53 14.45 4.67
CA ALA A 8 -24.68 14.67 5.53
C ALA A 8 -24.61 16.05 6.24
N PRO A 9 -25.65 16.44 7.00
CA PRO A 9 -25.61 17.66 7.81
C PRO A 9 -24.50 17.65 8.86
N ARG A 10 -24.15 18.84 9.37
CA ARG A 10 -22.99 19.12 10.23
C ARG A 10 -22.65 18.03 11.26
N ARG A 11 -23.62 17.62 12.10
CA ARG A 11 -23.37 16.63 13.17
C ARG A 11 -22.90 15.28 12.64
N LEU A 12 -23.48 14.84 11.52
CA LEU A 12 -23.10 13.59 10.87
C LEU A 12 -21.74 13.69 10.19
N ARG A 13 -21.37 14.85 9.62
CA ARG A 13 -20.01 15.06 9.09
C ARG A 13 -18.95 14.99 10.18
N TYR A 14 -19.20 15.58 11.34
CA TYR A 14 -18.28 15.48 12.47
C TYR A 14 -18.16 14.05 12.99
N PHE A 15 -19.27 13.31 13.01
CA PHE A 15 -19.24 11.89 13.33
C PHE A 15 -18.44 11.08 12.29
N ALA A 16 -18.61 11.36 11.00
CA ALA A 16 -17.77 10.79 9.94
C ALA A 16 -16.28 11.11 10.13
N PHE A 17 -15.96 12.38 10.40
CA PHE A 17 -14.60 12.82 10.69
C PHE A 17 -14.00 12.03 11.85
N ALA A 18 -14.66 12.03 13.01
CA ALA A 18 -14.17 11.35 14.21
C ALA A 18 -14.05 9.83 13.99
N GLY A 19 -15.03 9.21 13.31
CA GLY A 19 -15.03 7.78 13.03
C GLY A 19 -13.91 7.37 12.05
N ILE A 20 -13.73 8.12 10.96
CA ILE A 20 -12.67 7.84 9.97
C ILE A 20 -11.31 8.10 10.59
N VAL A 21 -11.09 9.25 11.22
CA VAL A 21 -9.81 9.59 11.86
C VAL A 21 -9.49 8.62 12.99
N GLY A 22 -10.45 8.28 13.84
CA GLY A 22 -10.28 7.28 14.89
C GLY A 22 -9.88 5.91 14.34
N LEU A 23 -10.50 5.48 13.24
CA LEU A 23 -10.09 4.26 12.54
C LEU A 23 -8.66 4.37 11.97
N GLN A 24 -8.30 5.50 11.35
CA GLN A 24 -6.94 5.69 10.83
C GLN A 24 -5.90 5.67 11.95
N VAL A 25 -6.18 6.29 13.10
CA VAL A 25 -5.31 6.25 14.28
C VAL A 25 -5.21 4.83 14.82
N LEU A 26 -6.30 4.07 14.89
CA LEU A 26 -6.27 2.67 15.32
C LEU A 26 -5.42 1.81 14.38
N LEU A 27 -5.57 2.00 13.06
CA LEU A 27 -4.76 1.32 12.04
C LEU A 27 -3.29 1.70 12.12
N GLU A 28 -2.98 2.96 12.44
CA GLU A 28 -1.61 3.41 12.71
C GLU A 28 -1.09 2.68 13.97
N LEU A 29 -1.82 2.71 15.09
CA LEU A 29 -1.43 2.12 16.37
C LEU A 29 -1.22 0.60 16.33
N THR A 30 -2.01 -0.11 15.54
CA THR A 30 -2.00 -1.57 15.46
C THR A 30 -1.24 -2.11 14.25
N GLY A 31 -0.93 -1.24 13.30
CA GLY A 31 -0.41 -1.60 12.01
C GLY A 31 0.77 -0.73 11.61
N ASN A 32 1.10 -0.80 10.33
CA ASN A 32 2.22 -0.05 9.78
C ASN A 32 1.90 0.31 8.32
N TYR A 33 0.83 1.08 8.13
CA TYR A 33 0.21 1.33 6.83
C TYR A 33 0.71 2.63 6.16
N ALA A 34 2.02 2.90 6.37
CA ALA A 34 2.81 3.96 5.75
C ALA A 34 2.13 5.34 5.82
N PHE A 35 2.23 6.17 4.78
CA PHE A 35 1.64 7.51 4.77
C PHE A 35 0.13 7.52 4.45
N PHE A 36 -0.49 6.38 4.13
CA PHE A 36 -1.89 6.36 3.69
C PHE A 36 -2.86 6.79 4.79
N ASN A 37 -2.59 6.43 6.06
CA ASN A 37 -3.39 6.88 7.19
C ASN A 37 -3.34 8.39 7.33
N TRP A 38 -2.14 8.96 7.25
CA TRP A 38 -1.90 10.40 7.29
C TRP A 38 -2.61 11.13 6.16
N LEU A 39 -2.49 10.63 4.92
CA LEU A 39 -3.19 11.19 3.78
C LEU A 39 -4.71 11.19 3.98
N THR A 40 -5.25 10.08 4.49
CA THR A 40 -6.69 9.96 4.77
C THR A 40 -7.14 10.93 5.87
N ILE A 41 -6.35 11.09 6.93
CA ILE A 41 -6.62 12.05 8.01
C ILE A 41 -6.64 13.48 7.45
N VAL A 42 -5.65 13.84 6.62
CA VAL A 42 -5.59 15.17 5.98
C VAL A 42 -6.80 15.40 5.09
N LEU A 43 -7.20 14.40 4.29
CA LEU A 43 -8.40 14.46 3.46
C LEU A 43 -9.71 14.53 4.27
N CYS A 44 -9.69 14.18 5.56
CA CYS A 44 -10.84 14.35 6.44
C CYS A 44 -10.95 15.77 7.01
N VAL A 45 -9.87 16.56 7.04
CA VAL A 45 -9.91 17.92 7.61
C VAL A 45 -11.01 18.81 7.01
N PRO A 46 -11.29 18.79 5.69
CA PRO A 46 -12.40 19.55 5.10
C PRO A 46 -13.81 19.18 5.58
N LEU A 47 -13.99 18.07 6.31
CA LEU A 47 -15.29 17.76 6.93
C LEU A 47 -15.61 18.68 8.11
N LEU A 48 -14.60 19.32 8.70
CA LEU A 48 -14.76 20.29 9.77
C LEU A 48 -15.17 21.65 9.16
N ASP A 49 -16.09 22.37 9.81
CA ASP A 49 -16.51 23.72 9.40
C ASP A 49 -15.79 24.79 10.25
N ASP A 50 -15.73 26.04 9.79
CA ASP A 50 -14.89 27.10 10.41
C ASP A 50 -15.07 27.24 11.94
N SER A 51 -16.19 26.76 12.50
CA SER A 51 -16.46 26.77 13.94
C SER A 51 -15.81 25.64 14.74
N ALA A 52 -15.25 24.63 14.10
CA ALA A 52 -14.45 23.59 14.74
C ALA A 52 -13.02 24.05 15.09
N TRP A 53 -12.53 25.13 14.49
CA TRP A 53 -11.19 25.66 14.75
C TRP A 53 -11.17 26.57 15.99
N PRO A 54 -10.10 26.55 16.81
CA PRO A 54 -9.98 27.46 17.94
C PRO A 54 -9.97 28.94 17.48
N GLY A 55 -10.54 29.85 18.29
CA GLY A 55 -10.75 31.27 17.92
C GLY A 55 -9.52 31.97 17.32
N ARG A 56 -8.33 31.72 17.88
CA ARG A 56 -7.04 32.28 17.41
C ARG A 56 -6.71 31.91 15.95
N TRP A 57 -7.12 30.72 15.50
CA TRP A 57 -6.92 30.28 14.11
C TRP A 57 -7.98 30.86 13.19
N ARG A 58 -9.21 31.00 13.69
CA ARG A 58 -10.33 31.64 12.95
C ARG A 58 -9.99 33.09 12.63
N GLU A 59 -9.44 33.84 13.59
CA GLU A 59 -9.01 35.22 13.41
C GLU A 59 -7.87 35.35 12.37
N LYS A 60 -6.85 34.48 12.43
CA LYS A 60 -5.77 34.46 11.43
C LYS A 60 -6.24 34.09 10.02
N LEU A 61 -7.13 33.11 9.89
CA LEU A 61 -7.72 32.71 8.61
C LEU A 61 -8.68 33.79 8.07
N ALA A 62 -9.40 34.49 8.95
CA ALA A 62 -10.27 35.60 8.59
C ALA A 62 -9.47 36.84 8.15
N ALA A 63 -8.36 37.16 8.84
CA ALA A 63 -7.46 38.25 8.45
C ALA A 63 -6.87 38.06 7.05
N GLY A 64 -6.57 36.81 6.65
CA GLY A 64 -6.15 36.49 5.28
C GLY A 64 -7.28 36.57 4.25
N ARG A 65 -8.55 36.38 4.65
CA ARG A 65 -9.73 36.53 3.78
C ARG A 65 -10.12 37.98 3.53
N GLU A 66 -9.87 38.88 4.48
CA GLU A 66 -10.13 40.33 4.30
C GLU A 66 -9.29 40.93 3.16
N VAL A 67 -8.05 40.44 2.96
CA VAL A 67 -7.18 40.88 1.85
C VAL A 67 -7.75 40.48 0.47
N VAL A 68 -8.59 39.45 0.40
CA VAL A 68 -9.21 38.95 -0.86
C VAL A 68 -10.68 39.38 -0.98
N ARG A 69 -11.15 40.33 -0.16
CA ARG A 69 -12.50 40.87 -0.30
C ARG A 69 -12.52 41.90 -1.44
N ARG A 70 -12.86 41.44 -2.65
CA ARG A 70 -13.09 42.31 -3.82
C ARG A 70 -14.11 43.41 -3.46
N PRO A 71 -13.79 44.71 -3.63
CA PRO A 71 -14.75 45.78 -3.42
C PRO A 71 -15.84 45.66 -4.50
N GLY A 72 -17.04 45.25 -4.08
CA GLY A 72 -18.18 45.04 -4.99
C GLY A 72 -19.03 43.80 -4.72
N SER A 73 -18.61 42.88 -3.84
CA SER A 73 -19.45 41.74 -3.45
C SER A 73 -20.56 42.17 -2.48
N ARG A 74 -21.57 42.89 -2.99
CA ARG A 74 -22.90 42.92 -2.37
C ARG A 74 -23.37 41.48 -2.25
N GLY A 75 -23.93 41.12 -1.10
CA GLY A 75 -24.29 39.76 -0.72
C GLY A 75 -24.89 38.99 -1.88
N VAL A 76 -24.10 38.10 -2.47
CA VAL A 76 -24.62 37.02 -3.29
C VAL A 76 -25.30 36.11 -2.30
N GLY A 77 -26.58 36.36 -2.00
CA GLY A 77 -27.43 35.38 -1.33
C GLY A 77 -27.19 34.06 -2.05
N ALA A 78 -26.73 33.05 -1.30
CA ALA A 78 -26.15 31.81 -1.82
C ALA A 78 -26.83 31.43 -3.13
N ALA A 79 -26.21 31.78 -4.27
CA ALA A 79 -26.82 31.57 -5.56
C ALA A 79 -27.09 30.08 -5.61
N ALA A 80 -28.37 29.70 -5.67
CA ALA A 80 -28.77 28.31 -5.64
C ALA A 80 -27.94 27.61 -6.72
N ALA A 81 -27.00 26.75 -6.30
CA ALA A 81 -26.12 26.07 -7.23
C ALA A 81 -26.99 25.47 -8.33
N PRO A 82 -26.64 25.63 -9.63
CA PRO A 82 -27.51 25.22 -10.72
C PRO A 82 -27.90 23.76 -10.50
N ARG A 83 -29.18 23.55 -10.14
CA ARG A 83 -29.70 22.23 -9.83
C ARG A 83 -29.89 21.53 -11.16
N TRP A 84 -29.11 20.47 -11.37
CA TRP A 84 -29.30 19.61 -12.53
C TRP A 84 -30.76 19.13 -12.57
N PRO A 85 -31.38 19.07 -13.76
CA PRO A 85 -32.76 18.63 -13.88
C PRO A 85 -32.99 17.26 -13.23
N VAL A 86 -34.07 17.11 -12.48
CA VAL A 86 -34.37 15.87 -11.73
C VAL A 86 -34.47 14.66 -12.65
N TRP A 87 -34.93 14.84 -13.88
CA TRP A 87 -35.01 13.78 -14.89
C TRP A 87 -33.64 13.28 -15.37
N ILE A 88 -32.55 14.00 -15.09
CA ILE A 88 -31.16 13.52 -15.30
C ILE A 88 -30.63 12.89 -14.01
N THR A 89 -30.78 13.57 -12.87
CA THR A 89 -30.17 13.12 -11.61
C THR A 89 -30.83 11.88 -11.04
N ALA A 90 -32.15 11.74 -11.18
CA ALA A 90 -32.89 10.59 -10.66
C ALA A 90 -32.48 9.27 -11.35
N PRO A 91 -32.52 9.13 -12.69
CA PRO A 91 -32.09 7.87 -13.33
C PRO A 91 -30.61 7.59 -13.10
N LEU A 92 -29.75 8.62 -13.11
CA LEU A 92 -28.32 8.44 -12.82
C LEU A 92 -28.09 7.93 -11.40
N SER A 93 -28.79 8.48 -10.42
CA SER A 93 -28.70 8.04 -9.02
C SER A 93 -29.20 6.61 -8.84
N ILE A 94 -30.28 6.22 -9.53
CA ILE A 94 -30.79 4.84 -9.54
C ILE A 94 -29.75 3.89 -10.11
N VAL A 95 -29.14 4.22 -11.25
CA VAL A 95 -28.09 3.40 -11.86
C VAL A 95 -26.89 3.25 -10.91
N ILE A 96 -26.39 4.35 -10.35
CA ILE A 96 -25.29 4.33 -9.38
C ILE A 96 -25.66 3.51 -8.15
N PHE A 97 -26.88 3.64 -7.65
CA PHE A 97 -27.35 2.90 -6.49
C PHE A 97 -27.44 1.40 -6.77
N ILE A 98 -27.99 0.98 -7.92
CA ILE A 98 -28.08 -0.42 -8.32
C ILE A 98 -26.67 -1.02 -8.44
N VAL A 99 -25.80 -0.40 -9.24
CA VAL A 99 -24.43 -0.88 -9.48
C VAL A 99 -23.64 -0.90 -8.16
N GLY A 100 -23.75 0.16 -7.35
CA GLY A 100 -23.13 0.25 -6.04
C GLY A 100 -23.63 -0.83 -5.07
N THR A 101 -24.91 -1.17 -5.09
CA THR A 101 -25.49 -2.24 -4.27
C THR A 101 -24.94 -3.61 -4.66
N VAL A 102 -24.81 -3.88 -5.96
CA VAL A 102 -24.20 -5.13 -6.47
C VAL A 102 -22.76 -5.27 -5.98
N HIS A 103 -21.95 -4.22 -6.11
CA HIS A 103 -20.57 -4.22 -5.62
C HIS A 103 -20.49 -4.38 -4.10
N LEU A 104 -21.30 -3.63 -3.36
CA LEU A 104 -21.33 -3.68 -1.90
C LEU A 104 -21.72 -5.08 -1.39
N ALA A 105 -22.75 -5.69 -1.97
CA ALA A 105 -23.13 -7.05 -1.65
C ALA A 105 -22.03 -8.07 -1.93
N GLY A 106 -21.32 -7.92 -3.07
CA GLY A 106 -20.16 -8.72 -3.41
C GLY A 106 -19.04 -8.62 -2.38
N SER A 107 -18.80 -7.43 -1.80
CA SER A 107 -17.81 -7.23 -0.73
C SER A 107 -18.11 -8.04 0.54
N PHE A 108 -19.38 -8.34 0.83
CA PHE A 108 -19.75 -9.18 1.97
C PHE A 108 -19.66 -10.69 1.69
N ARG A 109 -19.06 -11.10 0.56
CA ARG A 109 -18.96 -12.49 0.08
C ARG A 109 -20.31 -13.23 0.00
N LYS A 110 -21.43 -12.50 0.03
CA LYS A 110 -22.76 -13.08 -0.17
C LYS A 110 -22.94 -13.33 -1.66
N ARG A 111 -23.07 -14.60 -2.06
CA ARG A 111 -23.45 -14.97 -3.43
C ARG A 111 -24.94 -14.72 -3.62
N ILE A 112 -25.29 -13.46 -3.89
CA ILE A 112 -26.65 -13.07 -4.25
C ILE A 112 -26.82 -13.31 -5.75
N ALA A 113 -27.84 -14.07 -6.12
CA ALA A 113 -28.22 -14.23 -7.52
C ALA A 113 -28.91 -12.94 -8.00
N TRP A 114 -28.18 -12.12 -8.77
CA TRP A 114 -28.70 -10.88 -9.33
C TRP A 114 -29.51 -11.16 -10.60
N PRO A 115 -30.64 -10.45 -10.83
CA PRO A 115 -31.38 -10.55 -12.08
C PRO A 115 -30.51 -10.23 -13.31
N ARG A 116 -30.77 -10.91 -14.43
CA ARG A 116 -30.01 -10.72 -15.70
C ARG A 116 -29.90 -9.25 -16.15
N PRO A 117 -30.97 -8.41 -16.07
CA PRO A 117 -30.86 -7.00 -16.47
C PRO A 117 -29.87 -6.20 -15.61
N VAL A 118 -29.81 -6.50 -14.30
CA VAL A 118 -28.87 -5.84 -13.38
C VAL A 118 -27.43 -6.21 -13.74
N LEU A 119 -27.17 -7.49 -14.01
CA LEU A 119 -25.85 -7.95 -14.44
C LEU A 119 -25.44 -7.32 -15.79
N ALA A 120 -26.34 -7.28 -16.76
CA ALA A 120 -26.08 -6.65 -18.06
C ALA A 120 -25.71 -5.16 -17.91
N LEU A 121 -26.45 -4.43 -17.08
CA LEU A 121 -26.16 -3.02 -16.77
C LEU A 121 -24.78 -2.85 -16.13
N THR A 122 -24.45 -3.68 -15.12
CA THR A 122 -23.13 -3.61 -14.46
C THR A 122 -21.99 -3.91 -15.44
N SER A 123 -22.16 -4.90 -16.32
CA SER A 123 -21.17 -5.25 -17.35
C SER A 123 -20.97 -4.14 -18.37
N ALA A 124 -22.05 -3.48 -18.80
CA ALA A 124 -21.99 -2.37 -19.76
C ALA A 124 -21.27 -1.13 -19.20
N ILE A 125 -21.40 -0.86 -17.90
CA ILE A 125 -20.80 0.32 -17.24
C ILE A 125 -19.39 0.03 -16.72
N SER A 126 -19.04 -1.24 -16.48
CA SER A 126 -17.74 -1.66 -15.95
C SER A 126 -16.51 -1.04 -16.65
N PRO A 127 -16.45 -0.89 -18.00
CA PRO A 127 -15.32 -0.27 -18.69
C PRO A 127 -15.09 1.20 -18.32
N LEU A 128 -16.14 1.94 -17.93
CA LEU A 128 -16.02 3.35 -17.52
C LEU A 128 -15.25 3.51 -16.21
N ARG A 129 -15.16 2.42 -15.42
CA ARG A 129 -14.52 2.43 -14.11
C ARG A 129 -15.05 3.55 -13.18
N SER A 130 -16.32 3.93 -13.29
CA SER A 130 -16.94 5.00 -12.48
C SER A 130 -17.57 4.51 -11.17
N VAL A 131 -18.03 3.25 -11.12
CA VAL A 131 -18.56 2.61 -9.90
C VAL A 131 -17.91 1.24 -9.80
N ASN A 132 -16.98 1.06 -8.85
CA ASN A 132 -16.22 -0.19 -8.68
C ASN A 132 -16.00 -0.48 -7.20
N GLY A 133 -15.58 -1.70 -6.91
CA GLY A 133 -14.92 -2.00 -5.64
C GLY A 133 -13.53 -1.37 -5.63
N TYR A 134 -13.39 -0.19 -5.02
CA TYR A 134 -12.08 0.41 -4.72
C TYR A 134 -11.62 -0.07 -3.36
N GLY A 135 -10.80 -1.11 -3.35
CA GLY A 135 -10.10 -1.55 -2.16
C GLY A 135 -8.71 -1.97 -2.57
N LEU A 136 -7.71 -1.16 -2.20
CA LEU A 136 -6.31 -1.44 -2.52
C LEU A 136 -5.89 -2.84 -2.00
N PHE A 137 -6.55 -3.29 -0.91
CA PHE A 137 -6.27 -4.52 -0.17
C PHE A 137 -7.54 -5.24 0.29
N MET A 138 -8.56 -5.30 -0.56
CA MET A 138 -9.84 -5.92 -0.20
C MET A 138 -9.72 -7.41 0.18
N VAL A 139 -8.67 -8.10 -0.32
CA VAL A 139 -8.33 -9.47 0.06
C VAL A 139 -6.87 -9.49 0.51
N MET A 140 -6.64 -9.95 1.73
CA MET A 140 -5.31 -10.09 2.32
C MET A 140 -4.83 -11.54 2.28
N THR A 141 -3.53 -11.73 2.16
CA THR A 141 -2.89 -13.04 2.26
C THR A 141 -2.97 -13.55 3.69
N THR A 142 -3.28 -14.83 3.86
CA THR A 142 -3.27 -15.49 5.18
C THR A 142 -1.91 -16.08 5.55
N ARG A 143 -1.00 -16.11 4.57
CA ARG A 143 0.40 -16.50 4.72
C ARG A 143 1.32 -15.33 4.40
N ARG A 144 2.56 -15.45 4.83
CA ARG A 144 3.63 -14.47 4.57
C ARG A 144 4.80 -15.13 3.84
N PRO A 145 4.68 -15.37 2.53
CA PRO A 145 5.81 -15.80 1.73
C PRO A 145 6.83 -14.66 1.65
N GLU A 146 8.08 -14.96 1.92
CA GLU A 146 9.19 -14.02 1.89
C GLU A 146 10.33 -14.58 1.03
N ILE A 147 10.74 -13.79 0.05
CA ILE A 147 11.90 -14.09 -0.79
C ILE A 147 13.16 -13.65 -0.03
N ILE A 148 14.14 -14.54 0.03
CA ILE A 148 15.48 -14.31 0.56
C ILE A 148 16.47 -14.39 -0.62
N ILE A 149 17.15 -13.29 -0.89
CA ILE A 149 18.15 -13.21 -1.96
C ILE A 149 19.50 -13.53 -1.34
N GLU A 150 20.22 -14.46 -1.96
CA GLU A 150 21.49 -14.94 -1.46
C GLU A 150 22.56 -14.81 -2.54
N GLY A 151 23.73 -14.28 -2.17
CA GLY A 151 24.92 -14.28 -3.02
C GLY A 151 25.85 -15.45 -2.68
N SER A 152 26.71 -15.82 -3.62
CA SER A 152 27.77 -16.81 -3.43
C SER A 152 28.95 -16.57 -4.37
N ASN A 153 30.17 -16.86 -3.90
CA ASN A 153 31.40 -16.82 -4.71
C ASN A 153 31.80 -18.20 -5.25
N ASP A 154 31.43 -19.26 -4.52
CA ASP A 154 31.84 -20.65 -4.77
C ASP A 154 30.67 -21.54 -5.24
N GLY A 155 29.44 -21.03 -5.23
CA GLY A 155 28.22 -21.77 -5.51
C GLY A 155 27.78 -22.72 -4.39
N LYS A 156 28.49 -22.74 -3.25
CA LYS A 156 28.25 -23.65 -2.12
C LYS A 156 27.81 -22.89 -0.88
N THR A 157 28.52 -21.81 -0.56
CA THR A 157 28.25 -20.95 0.59
C THR A 157 27.38 -19.78 0.13
N TRP A 158 26.18 -19.70 0.68
CA TRP A 158 25.17 -18.71 0.30
C TRP A 158 24.90 -17.76 1.47
N LEU A 159 25.10 -16.46 1.24
CA LEU A 159 24.92 -15.43 2.26
C LEU A 159 23.76 -14.51 1.87
N PRO A 160 22.81 -14.26 2.79
CA PRO A 160 21.63 -13.46 2.50
C PRO A 160 21.94 -11.97 2.47
N TYR A 161 21.31 -11.27 1.52
CA TYR A 161 21.13 -9.83 1.57
C TYR A 161 19.97 -9.50 2.51
N GLU A 162 20.18 -8.60 3.46
CA GLU A 162 19.13 -8.18 4.39
C GLU A 162 18.46 -6.90 3.91
N PHE A 163 17.14 -6.87 3.99
CA PHE A 163 16.32 -5.73 3.62
C PHE A 163 16.02 -4.85 4.84
N LYS A 164 15.68 -3.58 4.60
CA LYS A 164 15.54 -2.59 5.68
C LYS A 164 14.27 -2.74 6.49
N TRP A 165 13.18 -3.24 5.93
CA TRP A 165 11.86 -3.13 6.57
C TRP A 165 11.04 -4.41 6.53
N LYS A 166 11.27 -5.32 5.58
CA LYS A 166 10.65 -6.65 5.56
C LYS A 166 11.37 -7.63 6.51
N PRO A 167 10.72 -8.74 6.90
CA PRO A 167 11.36 -9.81 7.66
C PRO A 167 12.54 -10.43 6.90
N GLY A 168 13.54 -10.84 7.66
CA GLY A 168 14.73 -11.54 7.17
C GLY A 168 15.27 -12.35 8.34
N ASP A 169 16.19 -11.75 9.10
CA ASP A 169 16.63 -12.30 10.39
C ASP A 169 15.45 -12.64 11.32
N LEU A 170 15.45 -13.89 11.82
CA LEU A 170 14.43 -14.45 12.72
C LEU A 170 14.37 -13.73 14.06
N LYS A 171 15.48 -13.15 14.52
CA LYS A 171 15.56 -12.41 15.79
C LYS A 171 15.15 -10.96 15.65
N ARG A 172 14.96 -10.45 14.43
CA ARG A 172 14.62 -9.06 14.20
C ARG A 172 13.14 -8.80 14.46
N ARG A 173 12.86 -7.93 15.43
CA ARG A 173 11.49 -7.44 15.66
C ARG A 173 10.97 -6.65 14.45
N PRO A 174 9.66 -6.73 14.11
CA PRO A 174 9.07 -5.83 13.14
C PRO A 174 9.34 -4.36 13.51
N PRO A 175 9.87 -3.54 12.60
CA PRO A 175 10.04 -2.12 12.85
C PRO A 175 8.72 -1.36 12.68
N TRP A 176 8.64 -0.19 13.30
CA TRP A 176 7.68 0.84 12.93
C TRP A 176 8.24 1.63 11.75
N VAL A 177 7.50 1.74 10.65
CA VAL A 177 7.98 2.29 9.37
C VAL A 177 7.18 3.55 8.99
N ALA A 178 5.90 3.58 9.34
CA ALA A 178 5.03 4.72 9.07
C ALA A 178 5.65 6.04 9.61
N PRO A 179 5.60 7.13 8.83
CA PRO A 179 4.87 7.29 7.56
C PRO A 179 5.65 6.87 6.30
N HIS A 180 6.88 6.37 6.43
CA HIS A 180 7.69 5.97 5.26
C HIS A 180 7.03 4.80 4.52
N GLN A 181 7.06 4.83 3.18
CA GLN A 181 6.66 3.69 2.34
C GLN A 181 7.91 3.03 1.74
N PRO A 182 8.33 1.85 2.25
CA PRO A 182 9.55 1.19 1.80
C PRO A 182 9.31 0.52 0.44
N ARG A 183 9.58 1.24 -0.65
CA ARG A 183 9.17 0.84 -2.01
C ARG A 183 9.73 -0.53 -2.42
N LEU A 184 11.00 -0.80 -2.16
CA LEU A 184 11.63 -2.08 -2.51
C LEU A 184 11.06 -3.24 -1.69
N ASP A 185 11.07 -3.15 -0.37
CA ASP A 185 10.50 -4.17 0.53
C ASP A 185 9.03 -4.46 0.24
N TRP A 186 8.28 -3.40 -0.08
CA TRP A 186 6.89 -3.48 -0.49
C TRP A 186 6.72 -4.23 -1.81
N GLN A 187 7.55 -3.94 -2.82
CA GLN A 187 7.54 -4.68 -4.09
C GLN A 187 7.92 -6.15 -3.92
N MET A 188 8.84 -6.47 -3.00
CA MET A 188 9.21 -7.84 -2.68
C MET A 188 8.03 -8.67 -2.14
N TRP A 189 7.14 -8.06 -1.34
CA TRP A 189 5.91 -8.73 -0.89
C TRP A 189 5.02 -9.13 -2.07
N PHE A 190 4.85 -8.26 -3.08
CA PHE A 190 4.10 -8.62 -4.29
C PHE A 190 4.81 -9.67 -5.14
N ALA A 191 6.13 -9.56 -5.31
CA ALA A 191 6.90 -10.53 -6.08
C ALA A 191 6.74 -11.94 -5.53
N ALA A 192 6.69 -12.10 -4.20
CA ALA A 192 6.49 -13.39 -3.55
C ALA A 192 5.14 -14.07 -3.87
N LEU A 193 4.17 -13.34 -4.43
CA LEU A 193 2.85 -13.85 -4.79
C LEU A 193 2.76 -14.36 -6.24
N ALA A 194 3.82 -14.20 -7.04
CA ALA A 194 3.86 -14.59 -8.44
C ALA A 194 5.23 -15.20 -8.81
N ASP A 195 5.35 -15.83 -9.98
CA ASP A 195 6.64 -16.38 -10.46
C ASP A 195 7.62 -15.24 -10.79
N TYR A 196 8.92 -15.46 -10.56
CA TYR A 196 9.96 -14.47 -10.81
C TYR A 196 9.96 -13.97 -12.27
N ARG A 197 9.56 -14.80 -13.23
CA ARG A 197 9.47 -14.45 -14.66
C ARG A 197 8.39 -13.41 -14.95
N SER A 198 7.39 -13.29 -14.09
CA SER A 198 6.36 -12.26 -14.17
C SER A 198 6.78 -10.92 -13.56
N ASN A 199 7.98 -10.86 -12.95
CA ASN A 199 8.53 -9.68 -12.29
C ASN A 199 9.86 -9.25 -12.96
N PRO A 200 9.85 -8.62 -14.15
CA PRO A 200 11.09 -8.24 -14.85
C PRO A 200 12.04 -7.39 -13.99
N TRP A 201 11.48 -6.47 -13.21
CA TRP A 201 12.24 -5.61 -12.29
C TRP A 201 13.07 -6.41 -11.27
N PHE A 202 12.62 -7.60 -10.88
CA PHE A 202 13.31 -8.44 -9.91
C PHE A 202 14.59 -9.02 -10.52
N LEU A 203 14.55 -9.45 -11.79
CA LEU A 203 15.73 -9.93 -12.51
C LEU A 203 16.75 -8.81 -12.76
N ASP A 204 16.27 -7.61 -13.07
CA ASP A 204 17.12 -6.42 -13.18
C ASP A 204 17.77 -6.10 -11.83
N PHE A 205 17.01 -6.20 -10.73
CA PHE A 205 17.53 -6.04 -9.38
C PHE A 205 18.64 -7.04 -9.07
N LEU A 206 18.45 -8.34 -9.35
CA LEU A 206 19.51 -9.35 -9.19
C LEU A 206 20.75 -9.05 -10.05
N THR A 207 20.54 -8.58 -11.28
CA THR A 207 21.62 -8.19 -12.19
C THR A 207 22.44 -7.03 -11.62
N ARG A 208 21.78 -6.02 -11.05
CA ARG A 208 22.45 -4.88 -10.40
C ARG A 208 23.20 -5.28 -9.14
N LEU A 209 22.70 -6.27 -8.39
CA LEU A 209 23.43 -6.86 -7.26
C LEU A 209 24.69 -7.60 -7.73
N LEU A 210 24.60 -8.40 -8.80
CA LEU A 210 25.77 -9.05 -9.41
C LEU A 210 26.78 -8.06 -10.00
N GLN A 211 26.34 -6.86 -10.41
CA GLN A 211 27.21 -5.77 -10.85
C GLN A 211 27.80 -4.96 -9.69
N GLY A 212 27.32 -5.13 -8.45
CA GLY A 212 27.76 -4.35 -7.31
C GLY A 212 27.34 -2.88 -7.36
N SER A 213 26.20 -2.56 -7.97
CA SER A 213 25.72 -1.18 -8.12
C SER A 213 25.52 -0.48 -6.75
N PRO A 214 26.24 0.62 -6.45
CA PRO A 214 26.14 1.29 -5.14
C PRO A 214 24.73 1.78 -4.82
N ASP A 215 24.02 2.36 -5.79
CA ASP A 215 22.67 2.87 -5.61
C ASP A 215 21.68 1.77 -5.22
N VAL A 216 21.84 0.58 -5.79
CA VAL A 216 20.99 -0.58 -5.51
C VAL A 216 21.35 -1.21 -4.16
N LEU A 217 22.64 -1.33 -3.87
CA LEU A 217 23.11 -1.82 -2.57
C LEU A 217 22.67 -0.90 -1.43
N ALA A 218 22.59 0.42 -1.65
CA ALA A 218 22.12 1.39 -0.67
C ALA A 218 20.63 1.21 -0.29
N LEU A 219 19.84 0.48 -1.10
CA LEU A 219 18.45 0.14 -0.77
C LEU A 219 18.36 -0.97 0.27
N LEU A 220 19.41 -1.77 0.44
CA LEU A 220 19.49 -2.89 1.38
C LEU A 220 20.05 -2.45 2.72
N GLU A 221 19.73 -3.20 3.78
CA GLU A 221 20.26 -3.00 5.13
C GLU A 221 21.67 -3.56 5.23
N ARG A 222 21.88 -4.78 4.72
CA ARG A 222 23.16 -5.48 4.78
C ARG A 222 23.54 -6.07 3.44
N ASN A 223 24.73 -5.71 2.98
CA ASN A 223 25.43 -6.37 1.89
C ASN A 223 26.48 -7.36 2.47
N PRO A 224 26.36 -8.68 2.24
CA PRO A 224 27.37 -9.65 2.68
C PRO A 224 28.66 -9.62 1.86
N TYR A 225 28.71 -8.87 0.76
CA TYR A 225 29.83 -8.77 -0.18
C TYR A 225 30.32 -7.32 -0.34
N PRO A 226 30.96 -6.71 0.68
CA PRO A 226 31.35 -5.31 0.64
C PRO A 226 32.53 -5.02 -0.29
N SER A 227 33.46 -5.97 -0.47
CA SER A 227 34.69 -5.75 -1.24
C SER A 227 34.52 -5.97 -2.74
N SER A 228 33.69 -6.93 -3.13
CA SER A 228 33.45 -7.29 -4.53
C SER A 228 32.11 -8.00 -4.66
N PRO A 229 31.30 -7.73 -5.70
CA PRO A 229 30.01 -8.38 -5.87
C PRO A 229 30.16 -9.90 -6.02
N PRO A 230 29.14 -10.69 -5.63
CA PRO A 230 29.21 -12.14 -5.70
C PRO A 230 29.20 -12.63 -7.15
N ARG A 231 29.77 -13.80 -7.39
CA ARG A 231 29.76 -14.44 -8.71
C ARG A 231 28.39 -15.01 -9.08
N TYR A 232 27.66 -15.49 -8.08
CA TYR A 232 26.37 -16.14 -8.23
C TYR A 232 25.36 -15.50 -7.30
N ILE A 233 24.12 -15.40 -7.75
CA ILE A 233 22.97 -15.04 -6.93
C ILE A 233 21.87 -16.07 -7.13
N ARG A 234 21.12 -16.36 -6.07
CA ARG A 234 19.87 -17.11 -6.14
C ARG A 234 18.82 -16.45 -5.25
N ALA A 235 17.58 -16.87 -5.39
CA ALA A 235 16.53 -16.47 -4.46
C ALA A 235 15.76 -17.69 -3.95
N SER A 236 15.61 -17.76 -2.63
CA SER A 236 14.89 -18.81 -1.91
C SER A 236 13.59 -18.24 -1.36
N ILE A 237 12.52 -19.03 -1.30
CA ILE A 237 11.23 -18.59 -0.73
C ILE A 237 10.90 -19.39 0.54
N TYR A 238 10.42 -18.67 1.54
CA TYR A 238 10.05 -19.21 2.83
C TYR A 238 8.68 -18.67 3.25
N ASP A 239 7.89 -19.48 3.95
CA ASP A 239 6.70 -18.98 4.65
C ASP A 239 7.12 -18.55 6.07
N TYR A 240 6.87 -17.28 6.41
CA TYR A 240 7.13 -16.72 7.75
C TYR A 240 5.86 -16.68 8.58
N ARG A 241 6.02 -16.86 9.89
CA ARG A 241 4.99 -16.57 10.90
C ARG A 241 5.62 -15.99 12.17
N PHE A 242 4.83 -15.27 12.94
CA PHE A 242 5.24 -14.87 14.27
C PHE A 242 5.36 -16.09 15.20
N THR A 243 6.34 -16.04 16.08
CA THR A 243 6.41 -16.94 17.25
C THR A 243 5.28 -16.65 18.22
N SER A 244 4.73 -17.68 18.86
CA SER A 244 3.93 -17.54 20.07
C SER A 244 4.80 -17.08 21.25
N TRP A 245 4.16 -16.72 22.37
CA TRP A 245 4.89 -16.36 23.59
C TRP A 245 5.76 -17.50 24.12
N ASP A 246 5.29 -18.75 24.01
CA ASP A 246 6.03 -19.93 24.48
C ASP A 246 7.19 -20.29 23.55
N GLU A 247 7.01 -20.13 22.23
CA GLU A 247 8.06 -20.36 21.23
C GLU A 247 9.20 -19.35 21.34
N ARG A 248 8.92 -18.11 21.75
CA ARG A 248 9.90 -17.02 21.80
C ARG A 248 10.79 -17.05 23.05
N ARG A 249 10.30 -17.57 24.17
CA ARG A 249 11.04 -17.55 25.46
C ARG A 249 12.42 -18.24 25.40
N PRO A 250 12.59 -19.39 24.72
CA PRO A 250 13.87 -20.10 24.71
C PRO A 250 14.96 -19.42 23.88
N ASP A 251 14.62 -18.86 22.71
CA ASP A 251 15.61 -18.42 21.70
C ASP A 251 15.57 -16.91 21.41
N GLY A 252 14.53 -16.22 21.87
CA GLY A 252 14.28 -14.80 21.64
C GLY A 252 13.84 -14.46 20.21
N SER A 253 13.61 -15.45 19.34
CA SER A 253 13.22 -15.23 17.95
C SER A 253 11.84 -14.60 17.86
N TRP A 254 11.67 -13.66 16.94
CA TRP A 254 10.38 -13.05 16.63
C TRP A 254 9.63 -13.81 15.53
N TRP A 255 10.37 -14.56 14.71
CA TRP A 255 9.84 -15.24 13.54
C TRP A 255 10.24 -16.71 13.53
N LEU A 256 9.35 -17.52 12.99
CA LEU A 256 9.65 -18.85 12.49
C LEU A 256 9.47 -18.83 10.97
N ARG A 257 10.33 -19.58 10.27
CA ARG A 257 10.26 -19.70 8.81
C ARG A 257 10.33 -21.16 8.38
N GLU A 258 9.59 -21.48 7.33
CA GLU A 258 9.60 -22.79 6.70
C GLU A 258 10.05 -22.63 5.25
N TYR A 259 11.07 -23.40 4.83
CA TYR A 259 11.55 -23.36 3.45
C TYR A 259 10.53 -23.96 2.50
N LYS A 260 10.24 -23.26 1.39
CA LYS A 260 9.29 -23.71 0.37
C LYS A 260 9.95 -24.06 -0.96
N GLY A 261 11.16 -23.58 -1.23
CA GLY A 261 11.88 -23.88 -2.46
C GLY A 261 12.71 -22.72 -2.97
N LEU A 262 13.25 -22.88 -4.17
CA LEU A 262 13.87 -21.78 -4.91
C LEU A 262 12.78 -20.94 -5.57
N TYR A 263 12.81 -19.64 -5.33
CA TYR A 263 12.02 -18.65 -6.05
C TYR A 263 12.63 -18.35 -7.42
N CYS A 264 13.95 -18.14 -7.45
CA CYS A 264 14.72 -17.89 -8.65
C CYS A 264 15.95 -18.81 -8.63
N PRO A 265 16.25 -19.52 -9.73
CA PRO A 265 17.42 -20.40 -9.80
C PRO A 265 18.72 -19.61 -9.65
N VAL A 266 19.84 -20.33 -9.58
CA VAL A 266 21.17 -19.72 -9.57
C VAL A 266 21.40 -18.99 -10.90
N VAL A 267 21.71 -17.71 -10.80
CA VAL A 267 22.04 -16.83 -11.94
C VAL A 267 23.43 -16.21 -11.73
N SER A 268 24.09 -15.88 -12.84
CA SER A 268 25.37 -15.17 -12.87
C SER A 268 25.42 -14.28 -14.10
N LEU A 269 26.26 -13.24 -14.08
CA LEU A 269 26.51 -12.44 -15.27
C LEU A 269 27.15 -13.34 -16.34
N ARG A 270 26.67 -13.18 -17.57
CA ARG A 270 27.35 -13.78 -18.72
C ARG A 270 28.77 -13.23 -18.75
N ARG A 271 29.77 -14.11 -18.65
CA ARG A 271 31.16 -13.71 -18.89
C ARG A 271 31.29 -13.37 -20.37
N ASP A 272 31.70 -12.15 -20.67
CA ASP A 272 32.24 -11.86 -21.98
C ASP A 272 33.52 -12.67 -22.16
N PRO A 273 33.65 -13.48 -23.23
CA PRO A 273 34.84 -14.28 -23.49
C PRO A 273 36.13 -13.45 -23.68
N ALA A 274 36.02 -12.11 -23.76
CA ALA A 274 37.14 -11.20 -24.01
C ALA A 274 37.77 -10.55 -22.76
N SER A 275 37.25 -10.78 -21.54
CA SER A 275 37.89 -10.24 -20.33
C SER A 275 38.95 -11.22 -19.80
N PRO A 276 40.24 -10.83 -19.73
CA PRO A 276 41.28 -11.69 -19.17
C PRO A 276 40.99 -11.93 -17.68
N PRO A 277 41.42 -13.09 -17.13
CA PRO A 277 41.27 -13.36 -15.70
C PRO A 277 42.04 -12.29 -14.92
N GLY A 278 41.30 -11.42 -14.22
CA GLY A 278 41.89 -10.49 -13.27
C GLY A 278 42.72 -11.26 -12.26
N ASN A 279 43.98 -10.87 -12.10
CA ASN A 279 44.91 -11.50 -11.18
C ASN A 279 44.35 -11.51 -9.76
N ARG A 280 44.61 -12.63 -9.09
CA ARG A 280 44.16 -13.04 -7.76
C ARG A 280 44.50 -12.03 -6.67
#